data_AF-A0A067PQF0-F1
#
_entry.id   AF-A0A067PQF0-F1
#
_cell.length_a   1.000
_cell.length_b   1.000
_cell.length_c   1.000
_cell.angle_alpha   90.00
_cell.angle_beta   90.00
_cell.angle_gamma   90.00
#
_symmetry.space_group_name_H-M   'P 1'
#
loop_
_entity.id
_entity.type
_entity.pdbx_description
1 polymer ?
#
loop_
_entity_poly.entity_id
_entity_poly.type
_entity_poly.pdbx_seq_one_letter_code
_entity_poly.pdbx_strand_id
1 'polypeptide(L)'
;MAYQPDVVSGADYRYALTNFRIAHEKVEEQRRQLEEQERQVALLRARIATLEGGSDWGQKQATKTKQGGSSVDDFSIKNAASKLERLINRWAADIIRTPPAPLEVIRDAVLSDLTDGDFEPSSIPATPMKVQSLLRHAMSESISEGIVNCLIVTDSPEANIQLTRIHEHLFARDPTVACVWRRQTFSAAVEHCSPEMSQYIMGEQLPALCELLSHARDGVASVSSALPILEAGYEFSRMLHGSNSAGDAFYRSFVPELSSALYPRQIELIKRCMKSERGELDKVGATIFPGLVKVSRGPVTPGGQPTENVQTVVRRAQVVCECALSAANVAPSVNGSSPASPGPHEYTYSPVSY
;
A
#
# COMPACT_ATOMS: atom_id res chain seq x y z
N MET A 1 23.95 -68.70 19.92
CA MET A 1 24.38 -67.31 19.66
C MET A 1 24.80 -66.72 21.00
N ALA A 2 26.11 -66.57 21.23
CA ALA A 2 26.64 -66.04 22.49
C ALA A 2 26.73 -64.52 22.39
N TYR A 3 26.03 -63.81 23.28
CA TYR A 3 26.20 -62.38 23.50
C TYR A 3 27.56 -62.16 24.16
N GLN A 4 28.54 -61.62 23.42
CA GLN A 4 29.72 -61.03 24.04
C GLN A 4 29.31 -59.67 24.61
N PRO A 5 29.39 -59.45 25.94
CA PRO A 5 29.29 -58.10 26.46
C PRO A 5 30.48 -57.31 25.92
N ASP A 6 30.20 -56.18 25.29
CA ASP A 6 31.21 -55.24 24.79
C ASP A 6 31.84 -54.54 26.00
N VAL A 7 32.83 -55.19 26.62
CA VAL A 7 33.46 -54.72 27.86
C VAL A 7 34.56 -53.73 27.50
N VAL A 8 34.22 -52.44 27.58
CA VAL A 8 35.15 -51.33 27.40
C VAL A 8 36.19 -51.33 28.53
N SER A 9 37.47 -51.14 28.20
CA SER A 9 38.53 -51.14 29.22
C SER A 9 38.36 -49.96 30.19
N GLY A 10 38.72 -50.14 31.46
CA GLY A 10 38.64 -49.05 32.45
C GLY A 10 39.54 -47.84 32.11
N ALA A 11 40.53 -48.00 31.23
CA ALA A 11 41.32 -46.89 30.71
C ALA A 11 40.52 -46.06 29.68
N ASP A 12 39.82 -46.72 28.75
CA ASP A 12 38.99 -46.07 27.73
C ASP A 12 37.80 -45.34 28.35
N TYR A 13 37.19 -45.92 29.39
CA TYR A 13 36.11 -45.27 30.15
C TYR A 13 36.59 -43.97 30.82
N ARG A 14 37.78 -43.98 31.44
CA ARG A 14 38.37 -42.78 32.05
C ARG A 14 38.75 -41.74 31.01
N TYR A 15 39.31 -42.15 29.88
CA TYR A 15 39.62 -41.26 28.77
C TYR A 15 38.35 -40.57 28.22
N ALA A 16 37.28 -41.34 27.98
CA ALA A 16 36.00 -40.82 27.52
C ALA A 16 35.39 -39.80 28.50
N LEU A 17 35.38 -40.10 29.80
CA LEU A 17 34.89 -39.16 30.83
C LEU A 17 35.69 -37.86 30.87
N THR A 18 37.00 -37.94 30.64
CA THR A 18 37.87 -36.76 30.62
C THR A 18 37.56 -35.90 29.39
N ASN A 19 37.35 -36.52 28.23
CA ASN A 19 36.94 -35.83 27.01
C ASN A 19 35.54 -35.21 27.13
N PHE A 20 34.57 -35.89 27.75
CA PHE A 20 33.24 -35.33 28.01
C PHE A 20 33.31 -34.12 28.93
N ARG A 21 34.14 -34.17 29.98
CA ARG A 21 34.37 -33.03 30.87
C ARG A 21 34.97 -31.85 30.12
N ILE A 22 36.02 -32.06 29.32
CA ILE A 22 36.65 -31.01 28.51
C ILE A 22 35.67 -30.44 27.48
N ALA A 23 34.85 -31.28 26.84
CA ALA A 23 33.85 -30.84 25.88
C ALA A 23 32.77 -29.99 26.55
N HIS A 24 32.27 -30.39 27.72
CA HIS A 24 31.27 -29.62 28.46
C HIS A 24 31.83 -28.28 28.95
N GLU A 25 33.08 -28.26 29.41
CA GLU A 25 33.77 -27.04 29.82
C GLU A 25 33.93 -26.06 28.64
N LYS A 26 34.31 -26.57 27.45
CA LYS A 26 34.35 -25.77 26.22
C LYS A 26 32.99 -25.24 25.79
N VAL A 27 31.92 -26.03 25.92
CA VAL A 27 30.56 -25.60 25.57
C VAL A 27 30.10 -24.48 26.51
N GLU A 28 30.36 -24.60 27.81
CA GLU A 28 30.05 -23.54 28.78
C GLU A 28 30.86 -22.26 28.55
N GLU A 29 32.13 -22.39 28.14
CA GLU A 29 32.96 -21.25 27.74
C GLU A 29 32.42 -20.56 26.48
N GLN A 30 32.03 -21.33 25.45
CA GLN A 30 31.39 -20.81 24.24
C GLN A 30 30.06 -20.11 24.56
N ARG A 31 29.26 -20.67 25.47
CA ARG A 31 28.02 -20.06 25.92
C ARG A 31 28.26 -18.70 26.60
N ARG A 32 29.25 -18.61 27.50
CA ARG A 32 29.62 -17.33 28.14
C ARG A 32 30.11 -16.29 27.14
N GLN A 33 30.89 -16.70 26.14
CA GLN A 33 31.34 -15.80 25.07
C GLN A 33 30.17 -15.27 24.24
N LEU A 34 29.19 -16.13 23.92
CA LEU A 34 27.97 -15.72 23.22
C LEU A 34 27.12 -14.77 24.06
N GLU A 35 26.94 -15.05 25.36
CA GLU A 35 26.20 -14.16 26.27
C GLU A 35 26.86 -12.76 26.36
N GLU A 36 28.19 -12.70 26.43
CA GLU A 36 28.92 -11.43 26.45
C GLU A 36 28.86 -10.71 25.08
N GLN A 37 28.94 -11.46 23.97
CA GLN A 37 28.77 -10.89 22.63
C GLN A 37 27.37 -10.30 22.46
N GLU A 38 26.31 -10.98 22.91
CA GLU A 38 24.95 -10.46 22.90
C GLU A 38 24.82 -9.18 23.72
N ARG A 39 25.46 -9.14 24.91
CA ARG A 39 25.49 -7.95 25.77
C ARG A 39 26.18 -6.77 25.07
N GLN A 40 27.32 -6.99 24.43
CA GLN A 40 28.05 -5.96 23.71
C GLN A 40 27.28 -5.48 22.47
N VAL A 41 26.67 -6.39 21.71
CA VAL A 41 25.79 -6.05 20.59
C VAL A 41 24.59 -5.22 21.04
N ALA A 42 23.98 -5.55 22.18
CA ALA A 42 22.87 -4.78 22.74
C ALA A 42 23.31 -3.36 23.13
N LEU A 43 24.48 -3.21 23.77
CA LEU A 43 25.02 -1.92 24.18
C LEU A 43 25.41 -1.06 22.98
N LEU A 44 26.01 -1.66 21.95
CA LEU A 44 26.32 -1.00 20.68
C LEU A 44 25.04 -0.55 19.97
N ARG A 45 24.00 -1.38 19.90
CA ARG A 45 22.70 -1.01 19.35
C ARG A 45 22.05 0.15 20.11
N ALA A 46 22.10 0.12 21.44
CA ALA A 46 21.59 1.20 22.27
C ALA A 46 22.35 2.51 22.00
N ARG A 47 23.69 2.45 21.92
CA ARG A 47 24.52 3.63 21.64
C ARG A 47 24.31 4.18 20.23
N ILE A 48 24.16 3.31 19.23
CA ILE A 48 23.79 3.70 17.85
C ILE A 48 22.43 4.40 17.88
N ALA A 49 21.43 3.84 18.56
CA ALA A 49 20.10 4.47 18.66
C ALA A 49 20.16 5.88 19.28
N THR A 50 20.97 6.07 20.33
CA THR A 50 21.18 7.41 20.92
C THR A 50 21.89 8.36 19.95
N LEU A 51 22.92 7.89 19.24
CA LEU A 51 23.68 8.70 18.28
C LEU A 51 22.88 9.03 17.01
N GLU A 52 21.93 8.17 16.63
CA GLU A 52 21.04 8.36 15.48
C GLU A 52 19.82 9.24 15.81
N GLY A 53 19.65 9.70 17.05
CA GLY A 53 18.55 10.59 17.45
C GLY A 53 17.28 9.89 17.95
N GLY A 54 17.37 8.63 18.39
CA GLY A 54 16.29 7.95 19.08
C GLY A 54 15.98 8.65 20.40
N SER A 55 14.84 9.34 20.47
CA SER A 55 14.38 9.99 21.69
C SER A 55 14.06 8.96 22.77
N ASP A 56 14.35 9.31 24.02
CA ASP A 56 14.27 8.51 25.25
C ASP A 56 12.83 8.09 25.65
N TRP A 57 11.87 8.17 24.72
CA TRP A 57 10.46 7.82 24.94
C TRP A 57 10.17 6.31 24.84
N GLY A 58 11.15 5.49 24.44
CA GLY A 58 10.98 4.04 24.23
C GLY A 58 11.22 3.15 25.47
N GLN A 59 11.70 3.70 26.59
CA GLN A 59 12.17 2.86 27.70
C GLN A 59 11.05 2.14 28.49
N LYS A 60 9.77 2.44 28.22
CA LYS A 60 8.63 1.77 28.88
C LYS A 60 8.01 0.59 28.11
N GLN A 61 8.48 0.24 26.92
CA GLN A 61 7.90 -0.88 26.13
C GLN A 61 8.90 -1.96 25.71
N ALA A 62 10.12 -1.97 26.27
CA ALA A 62 11.12 -3.01 26.02
C ALA A 62 10.88 -4.30 26.84
N THR A 63 9.64 -4.68 27.12
CA THR A 63 9.31 -6.00 27.67
C THR A 63 8.34 -6.72 26.74
N LYS A 64 8.85 -7.80 26.11
CA LYS A 64 8.16 -8.76 25.22
C LYS A 64 8.19 -8.48 23.72
N THR A 65 9.38 -8.58 23.11
CA THR A 65 9.54 -9.25 21.80
C THR A 65 11.02 -9.57 21.59
N LYS A 66 11.44 -10.76 22.00
CA LYS A 66 12.70 -11.37 21.57
C LYS A 66 12.52 -11.89 20.13
N GLN A 67 12.54 -11.00 19.14
CA GLN A 67 12.82 -11.33 17.75
C GLN A 67 13.20 -10.03 17.02
N GLY A 68 14.28 -10.07 16.25
CA GLY A 68 15.04 -8.89 15.80
C GLY A 68 14.28 -7.92 14.90
N GLY A 69 14.71 -6.65 14.95
CA GLY A 69 14.55 -5.63 13.92
C GLY A 69 13.10 -5.28 13.57
N SER A 70 12.54 -4.30 14.29
CA SER A 70 11.16 -3.80 14.15
C SER A 70 10.87 -3.07 12.83
N SER A 71 10.99 -3.71 11.66
CA SER A 71 10.36 -3.19 10.45
C SER A 71 8.85 -3.13 10.62
N VAL A 72 8.21 -2.08 10.09
CA VAL A 72 6.76 -2.03 9.93
C VAL A 72 6.29 -3.35 9.34
N ASP A 73 5.44 -4.08 10.06
CA ASP A 73 5.03 -5.42 9.69
C ASP A 73 3.84 -5.38 8.72
N ASP A 74 3.71 -6.42 7.90
CA ASP A 74 2.66 -6.50 6.88
C ASP A 74 1.24 -6.36 7.44
N PHE A 75 1.02 -6.74 8.70
CA PHE A 75 -0.29 -6.62 9.35
C PHE A 75 -0.64 -5.16 9.66
N SER A 76 0.32 -4.38 10.17
CA SER A 76 0.13 -2.93 10.38
C SER A 76 -0.15 -2.21 9.07
N ILE A 77 0.62 -2.52 8.02
CA ILE A 77 0.39 -1.97 6.66
C ILE A 77 -1.01 -2.31 6.17
N LYS A 78 -1.42 -3.59 6.24
CA LYS A 78 -2.74 -4.03 5.80
C LYS A 78 -3.87 -3.33 6.57
N ASN A 79 -3.75 -3.20 7.89
CA ASN A 79 -4.79 -2.59 8.71
C ASN A 79 -4.95 -1.10 8.44
N ALA A 80 -3.85 -0.34 8.38
CA ALA A 80 -3.91 1.08 8.10
C ALA A 80 -4.37 1.35 6.67
N ALA A 81 -3.86 0.59 5.68
CA ALA A 81 -4.34 0.66 4.31
C ALA A 81 -5.84 0.38 4.22
N SER A 82 -6.37 -0.61 4.95
CA SER A 82 -7.81 -0.91 4.97
C SER A 82 -8.66 0.17 5.64
N LYS A 83 -8.10 0.95 6.57
CA LYS A 83 -8.77 2.14 7.14
C LYS A 83 -8.84 3.26 6.10
N LEU A 84 -7.72 3.55 5.46
CA LEU A 84 -7.61 4.59 4.43
C LEU A 84 -8.50 4.27 3.21
N GLU A 85 -8.49 3.02 2.73
CA GLU A 85 -9.35 2.55 1.64
C GLU A 85 -10.85 2.78 1.93
N ARG A 86 -11.28 2.56 3.18
CA ARG A 86 -12.67 2.81 3.59
C ARG A 86 -13.03 4.29 3.57
N LEU A 87 -12.10 5.17 3.95
CA LEU A 87 -12.31 6.62 3.88
C LEU A 87 -12.42 7.09 2.43
N ILE A 88 -11.50 6.65 1.55
CA ILE A 88 -11.54 6.96 0.11
C ILE A 88 -12.86 6.48 -0.51
N ASN A 89 -13.27 5.24 -0.22
CA ASN A 89 -14.50 4.68 -0.76
C ASN A 89 -15.75 5.44 -0.28
N ARG A 90 -15.79 5.80 1.00
CA ARG A 90 -16.89 6.56 1.59
C ARG A 90 -17.01 7.94 0.95
N TRP A 91 -15.91 8.66 0.83
CA TRP A 91 -15.87 9.97 0.18
C TRP A 91 -16.33 9.92 -1.27
N ALA A 92 -15.82 8.97 -2.05
CA ALA A 92 -16.25 8.78 -3.43
C ALA A 92 -17.76 8.45 -3.50
N ALA A 93 -18.27 7.59 -2.61
CA ALA A 93 -19.70 7.28 -2.55
C ALA A 93 -20.56 8.49 -2.16
N ASP A 94 -20.07 9.34 -1.26
CA ASP A 94 -20.76 10.54 -0.82
C ASP A 94 -20.86 11.59 -1.94
N ILE A 95 -19.81 11.75 -2.76
CA ILE A 95 -19.87 12.59 -3.98
C ILE A 95 -20.90 12.04 -4.95
N ILE A 96 -20.95 10.73 -5.19
CA ILE A 96 -21.96 10.15 -6.09
C ILE A 96 -23.39 10.32 -5.56
N ARG A 97 -23.57 10.22 -4.24
CA ARG A 97 -24.87 10.36 -3.58
C ARG A 97 -25.40 11.79 -3.64
N THR A 98 -24.51 12.76 -3.50
CA THR A 98 -24.85 14.19 -3.51
C THR A 98 -23.89 14.92 -4.47
N PRO A 99 -24.05 14.72 -5.79
CA PRO A 99 -23.06 15.19 -6.75
C PRO A 99 -23.07 16.71 -6.86
N PRO A 100 -21.91 17.37 -6.78
CA PRO A 100 -21.80 18.83 -6.87
C PRO A 100 -22.01 19.36 -8.30
N ALA A 101 -21.86 18.49 -9.30
CA ALA A 101 -22.07 18.75 -10.72
C ALA A 101 -22.60 17.48 -11.40
N PRO A 102 -23.10 17.54 -12.66
CA PRO A 102 -23.43 16.35 -13.42
C PRO A 102 -22.27 15.35 -13.46
N LEU A 103 -22.58 14.04 -13.46
CA LEU A 103 -21.56 12.97 -13.36
C LEU A 103 -20.55 13.02 -14.52
N GLU A 104 -20.98 13.47 -15.70
CA GLU A 104 -20.13 13.69 -16.87
C GLU A 104 -19.08 14.76 -16.60
N VAL A 105 -19.47 15.87 -15.97
CA VAL A 105 -18.58 16.98 -15.63
C VAL A 105 -17.56 16.53 -14.58
N ILE A 106 -17.99 15.76 -13.58
CA ILE A 106 -17.06 15.19 -12.57
C ILE A 106 -16.09 14.21 -13.22
N ARG A 107 -16.58 13.33 -14.10
CA ARG A 107 -15.73 12.39 -14.85
C ARG A 107 -14.67 13.14 -15.66
N ASP A 108 -15.09 14.15 -16.40
CA ASP A 108 -14.21 14.89 -17.31
C ASP A 108 -13.18 15.71 -16.54
N ALA A 109 -13.56 16.30 -15.40
CA ALA A 109 -12.61 16.96 -14.49
C ALA A 109 -11.55 15.97 -13.97
N VAL A 110 -11.98 14.80 -13.48
CA VAL A 110 -11.04 13.76 -13.01
C VAL A 110 -10.13 13.27 -14.14
N LEU A 111 -10.67 12.99 -15.33
CA LEU A 111 -9.83 12.50 -16.43
C LEU A 111 -8.88 13.57 -16.95
N SER A 112 -9.28 14.84 -16.95
CA SER A 112 -8.39 15.96 -17.28
C SER A 112 -7.19 16.03 -16.34
N ASP A 113 -7.40 15.80 -15.03
CA ASP A 113 -6.32 15.77 -14.05
C ASP A 113 -5.40 14.55 -14.24
N LEU A 114 -5.98 13.37 -14.54
CA LEU A 114 -5.24 12.10 -14.64
C LEU A 114 -4.45 11.91 -15.95
N THR A 115 -4.75 12.68 -16.99
CA THR A 115 -4.08 12.55 -18.30
C THR A 115 -3.32 13.82 -18.69
N ASP A 116 -3.02 14.70 -17.73
CA ASP A 116 -2.38 16.00 -17.98
C ASP A 116 -3.07 16.80 -19.11
N GLY A 117 -4.39 16.72 -19.19
CA GLY A 117 -5.20 17.38 -20.23
C GLY A 117 -5.22 16.68 -21.60
N ASP A 118 -4.53 15.56 -21.79
CA ASP A 118 -4.61 14.72 -23.00
C ASP A 118 -5.87 13.83 -22.99
N PHE A 119 -7.03 14.47 -22.82
CA PHE A 119 -8.33 13.82 -22.74
C PHE A 119 -9.30 14.40 -23.76
N GLU A 120 -9.83 13.53 -24.64
CA GLU A 120 -10.98 13.88 -25.47
C GLU A 120 -12.30 13.56 -24.75
N PRO A 121 -13.21 14.53 -24.59
CA PRO A 121 -14.50 14.33 -23.94
C PRO A 121 -15.29 13.18 -24.57
N SER A 122 -15.61 12.18 -23.76
CA SER A 122 -16.38 11.03 -24.23
C SER A 122 -17.86 11.37 -24.34
N SER A 123 -18.47 11.06 -25.49
CA SER A 123 -19.92 11.15 -25.72
C SER A 123 -20.74 10.10 -24.97
N ILE A 124 -20.09 9.12 -24.34
CA ILE A 124 -20.75 8.05 -23.59
C ILE A 124 -21.21 8.62 -22.24
N PRO A 125 -22.46 8.38 -21.79
CA PRO A 125 -22.94 8.87 -20.50
C PRO A 125 -22.12 8.30 -19.33
N ALA A 126 -21.91 9.11 -18.30
CA ALA A 126 -21.14 8.72 -17.12
C ALA A 126 -22.01 7.92 -16.14
N THR A 127 -21.60 6.69 -15.81
CA THR A 127 -22.29 5.91 -14.79
C THR A 127 -21.75 6.20 -13.40
N PRO A 128 -22.59 6.13 -12.35
CA PRO A 128 -22.17 6.29 -10.95
C PRO A 128 -20.96 5.43 -10.57
N MET A 129 -20.95 4.17 -11.03
CA MET A 129 -19.85 3.24 -10.75
C MET A 129 -18.53 3.69 -11.39
N LYS A 130 -18.57 4.17 -12.64
CA LYS A 130 -17.39 4.68 -13.34
C LYS A 130 -16.83 5.91 -12.62
N VAL A 131 -17.67 6.88 -12.31
CA VAL A 131 -17.24 8.12 -11.61
C VAL A 131 -16.70 7.80 -10.22
N GLN A 132 -17.38 6.92 -9.45
CA GLN A 132 -16.88 6.51 -8.14
C GLN A 132 -15.50 5.85 -8.23
N SER A 133 -15.29 4.96 -9.19
CA SER A 133 -14.00 4.30 -9.40
C SER A 133 -12.91 5.29 -9.82
N LEU A 134 -13.22 6.26 -10.68
CA LEU A 134 -12.27 7.31 -11.08
C LEU A 134 -11.91 8.23 -9.92
N LEU A 135 -12.87 8.64 -9.09
CA LEU A 135 -12.60 9.42 -7.88
C LEU A 135 -11.65 8.67 -6.93
N ARG A 136 -11.84 7.36 -6.76
CA ARG A 136 -10.93 6.52 -5.94
C ARG A 136 -9.53 6.43 -6.56
N HIS A 137 -9.42 6.41 -7.89
CA HIS A 137 -8.14 6.42 -8.60
C HIS A 137 -7.42 7.75 -8.36
N ALA A 138 -8.09 8.87 -8.64
CA ALA A 138 -7.59 10.22 -8.38
C ALA A 138 -7.07 10.40 -6.95
N MET A 139 -7.86 10.03 -5.95
CA MET A 139 -7.42 10.13 -4.55
C MET A 139 -6.26 9.17 -4.23
N SER A 140 -6.22 7.98 -4.83
CA SER A 140 -5.10 7.04 -4.67
C SER A 140 -3.80 7.62 -5.23
N GLU A 141 -3.89 8.35 -6.34
CA GLU A 141 -2.77 9.02 -6.98
C GLU A 141 -2.28 10.22 -6.18
N SER A 142 -3.19 11.07 -5.69
CA SER A 142 -2.84 12.19 -4.81
C SER A 142 -2.16 11.73 -3.52
N ILE A 143 -2.59 10.61 -2.93
CA ILE A 143 -1.93 10.02 -1.76
C ILE A 143 -0.57 9.43 -2.16
N SER A 144 -0.46 8.81 -3.34
CA SER A 144 0.79 8.22 -3.80
C SER A 144 1.86 9.29 -4.00
N GLU A 145 1.59 10.23 -4.89
CA GLU A 145 2.57 11.23 -5.31
C GLU A 145 2.67 12.38 -4.31
N GLY A 146 1.54 12.90 -3.84
CA GLY A 146 1.49 14.04 -2.95
C GLY A 146 1.87 13.75 -1.50
N ILE A 147 1.82 12.50 -1.03
CA ILE A 147 2.02 12.16 0.39
C ILE A 147 3.09 11.10 0.63
N VAL A 148 2.93 9.90 0.07
CA VAL A 148 3.84 8.78 0.35
C VAL A 148 5.18 9.02 -0.33
N ASN A 149 5.17 9.42 -1.61
CA ASN A 149 6.39 9.64 -2.38
C ASN A 149 7.04 11.02 -2.15
N CYS A 150 6.31 12.02 -1.61
CA CYS A 150 6.80 13.40 -1.39
C CYS A 150 7.32 13.69 0.04
N LEU A 151 7.45 12.66 0.91
CA LEU A 151 8.02 12.75 2.26
C LEU A 151 7.70 14.05 3.00
N ILE A 152 6.42 14.27 3.33
CA ILE A 152 5.96 15.47 4.03
C ILE A 152 6.63 15.56 5.40
N VAL A 153 7.44 16.60 5.60
CA VAL A 153 8.18 16.86 6.86
C VAL A 153 7.79 18.22 7.44
N THR A 154 7.51 19.20 6.59
CA THR A 154 7.21 20.58 6.99
C THR A 154 5.87 21.05 6.40
N ASP A 155 5.35 22.17 6.90
CA ASP A 155 4.21 22.88 6.30
C ASP A 155 4.57 23.66 5.02
N SER A 156 5.78 23.54 4.47
CA SER A 156 6.15 24.12 3.18
C SER A 156 6.24 23.03 2.10
N PRO A 157 5.42 23.11 1.04
CA PRO A 157 5.46 22.12 -0.03
C PRO A 157 6.78 22.16 -0.80
N GLU A 158 7.34 23.34 -1.06
CA GLU A 158 8.63 23.48 -1.74
C GLU A 158 9.76 22.84 -0.93
N ALA A 159 9.75 23.02 0.40
CA ALA A 159 10.73 22.40 1.28
C ALA A 159 10.61 20.86 1.24
N ASN A 160 9.39 20.31 1.25
CA ASN A 160 9.16 18.86 1.16
C ASN A 160 9.67 18.28 -0.17
N ILE A 161 9.47 18.99 -1.29
CA ILE A 161 10.01 18.60 -2.61
C ILE A 161 11.55 18.55 -2.56
N GLN A 162 12.21 19.57 -2.00
CA GLN A 162 13.68 19.58 -1.90
C GLN A 162 14.20 18.49 -0.96
N LEU A 163 13.54 18.28 0.18
CA LEU A 163 13.88 17.23 1.14
C LEU A 163 13.76 15.84 0.50
N THR A 164 12.72 15.62 -0.30
CA THR A 164 12.55 14.38 -1.08
C THR A 164 13.69 14.18 -2.06
N ARG A 165 14.07 15.21 -2.83
CA ARG A 165 15.21 15.13 -3.77
C ARG A 165 16.54 14.85 -3.05
N ILE A 166 16.77 15.48 -1.90
CA ILE A 166 17.95 15.23 -1.06
C ILE A 166 17.96 13.77 -0.61
N HIS A 167 16.82 13.26 -0.12
CA HIS A 167 16.69 11.87 0.29
C HIS A 167 16.99 10.92 -0.88
N GLU A 168 16.42 11.14 -2.06
CA GLU A 168 16.66 10.31 -3.24
C GLU A 168 18.14 10.29 -3.65
N HIS A 169 18.79 11.46 -3.65
CA HIS A 169 20.21 11.58 -3.95
C HIS A 169 21.10 10.87 -2.92
N LEU A 170 20.77 11.00 -1.63
CA LEU A 170 21.44 10.25 -0.58
C LEU A 170 21.21 8.75 -0.75
N PHE A 171 19.98 8.33 -1.07
CA PHE A 171 19.60 6.93 -1.20
C PHE A 171 20.29 6.26 -2.38
N ALA A 172 20.46 6.98 -3.50
CA ALA A 172 21.20 6.50 -4.66
C ALA A 172 22.69 6.28 -4.37
N ARG A 173 23.28 7.04 -3.43
CA ARG A 173 24.69 6.93 -3.04
C ARG A 173 24.92 5.90 -1.94
N ASP A 174 24.17 6.02 -0.86
CA ASP A 174 24.21 5.12 0.28
C ASP A 174 22.83 5.06 0.97
N PRO A 175 22.07 3.98 0.75
CA PRO A 175 20.78 3.76 1.40
C PRO A 175 20.83 3.87 2.94
N THR A 176 21.97 3.54 3.55
CA THR A 176 22.16 3.59 5.01
C THR A 176 22.15 5.04 5.50
N VAL A 177 22.91 5.91 4.82
CA VAL A 177 22.98 7.33 5.13
C VAL A 177 21.61 7.99 4.90
N ALA A 178 20.94 7.64 3.80
CA ALA A 178 19.59 8.12 3.52
C ALA A 178 18.59 7.70 4.60
N CYS A 179 18.70 6.48 5.12
CA CYS A 179 17.85 6.00 6.21
C CYS A 179 18.10 6.73 7.53
N VAL A 180 19.37 6.98 7.89
CA VAL A 180 19.72 7.78 9.07
C VAL A 180 19.19 9.22 8.91
N TRP A 181 19.45 9.83 7.77
CA TRP A 181 18.96 11.17 7.44
C TRP A 181 17.44 11.23 7.53
N ARG A 182 16.73 10.26 6.94
CA ARG A 182 15.27 10.17 7.01
C ARG A 182 14.79 10.09 8.45
N ARG A 183 15.37 9.21 9.28
CA ARG A 183 14.98 9.08 10.69
C ARG A 183 15.15 10.40 11.44
N GLN A 184 16.25 11.11 11.23
CA GLN A 184 16.52 12.41 11.84
C GLN A 184 15.55 13.48 11.33
N THR A 185 15.36 13.60 10.01
CA THR A 185 14.44 14.56 9.41
C THR A 185 13.01 14.33 9.89
N PHE A 186 12.55 13.08 9.93
CA PHE A 186 11.21 12.74 10.41
C PHE A 186 11.04 12.86 11.93
N SER A 187 12.12 12.96 12.71
CA SER A 187 12.02 13.27 14.15
C SER A 187 11.56 14.71 14.40
N ALA A 188 11.76 15.60 13.42
CA ALA A 188 11.32 16.99 13.46
C ALA A 188 10.11 17.25 12.53
N ALA A 189 9.47 16.20 12.02
CA ALA A 189 8.35 16.35 11.10
C ALA A 189 7.07 16.81 11.81
N VAL A 190 6.29 17.65 11.10
CA VAL A 190 4.97 18.12 11.55
C VAL A 190 4.08 16.96 12.00
N GLU A 191 3.39 17.09 13.13
CA GLU A 191 2.60 15.97 13.67
C GLU A 191 1.33 15.69 12.86
N HIS A 192 0.77 16.72 12.25
CA HIS A 192 -0.46 16.70 11.47
C HIS A 192 -0.27 17.40 10.13
N CYS A 193 -1.02 16.98 9.11
CA CYS A 193 -1.12 17.70 7.85
C CYS A 193 -2.11 18.85 8.04
N SER A 194 -1.61 20.09 7.98
CA SER A 194 -2.47 21.27 8.09
C SER A 194 -3.55 21.28 7.00
N PRO A 195 -4.76 21.83 7.27
CA PRO A 195 -5.80 21.96 6.26
C PRO A 195 -5.33 22.68 4.99
N GLU A 196 -4.46 23.68 5.15
CA GLU A 196 -3.85 24.44 4.06
C GLU A 196 -2.94 23.56 3.20
N MET A 197 -2.08 22.73 3.83
CA MET A 197 -1.24 21.76 3.12
C MET A 197 -2.09 20.71 2.39
N SER A 198 -3.14 20.20 3.03
CA SER A 198 -4.06 19.23 2.41
C SER A 198 -4.77 19.83 1.19
N GLN A 199 -5.22 21.08 1.27
CA GLN A 199 -5.80 21.79 0.13
C GLN A 199 -4.77 22.02 -0.98
N TYR A 200 -3.53 22.36 -0.62
CA TYR A 200 -2.44 22.50 -1.57
C TYR A 200 -2.17 21.18 -2.31
N ILE A 201 -2.02 20.07 -1.60
CA ILE A 201 -1.80 18.73 -2.19
C ILE A 201 -2.94 18.40 -3.15
N MET A 202 -4.19 18.64 -2.73
CA MET A 202 -5.35 18.38 -3.59
C MET A 202 -5.38 19.29 -4.82
N GLY A 203 -5.06 20.57 -4.68
CA GLY A 203 -5.02 21.53 -5.79
C GLY A 203 -3.86 21.31 -6.75
N GLU A 204 -2.73 20.79 -6.27
CA GLU A 204 -1.59 20.42 -7.11
C GLU A 204 -1.86 19.12 -7.88
N GLN A 205 -2.40 18.10 -7.21
CA GLN A 205 -2.58 16.78 -7.80
C GLN A 205 -3.89 16.65 -8.60
N LEU A 206 -4.93 17.41 -8.26
CA LEU A 206 -6.27 17.32 -8.86
C LEU A 206 -6.88 18.72 -9.07
N PRO A 207 -6.26 19.61 -9.87
CA PRO A 207 -6.68 20.99 -10.01
C PRO A 207 -8.12 21.15 -10.53
N ALA A 208 -8.52 20.41 -11.57
CA ALA A 208 -9.86 20.53 -12.16
C ALA A 208 -10.95 20.00 -11.21
N LEU A 209 -10.69 18.88 -10.54
CA LEU A 209 -11.62 18.37 -9.53
C LEU A 209 -11.71 19.31 -8.31
N CYS A 210 -10.59 19.90 -7.89
CA CYS A 210 -10.56 20.84 -6.76
C CYS A 210 -11.37 22.10 -7.07
N GLU A 211 -11.25 22.65 -8.28
CA GLU A 211 -12.07 23.77 -8.75
C GLU A 211 -13.56 23.42 -8.73
N LEU A 212 -13.92 22.25 -9.27
CA LEU A 212 -15.31 21.77 -9.29
C LEU A 212 -15.90 21.65 -7.88
N LEU A 213 -15.14 21.07 -6.95
CA LEU A 213 -15.56 20.90 -5.56
C LEU A 213 -15.57 22.22 -4.76
N SER A 214 -14.82 23.23 -5.18
CA SER A 214 -14.81 24.56 -4.56
C SER A 214 -16.08 25.36 -4.88
N HIS A 215 -16.72 25.07 -6.02
CA HIS A 215 -17.98 25.69 -6.43
C HIS A 215 -19.22 24.95 -5.92
N ALA A 216 -19.04 23.79 -5.28
CA ALA A 216 -20.12 23.07 -4.62
C ALA A 216 -20.67 23.91 -3.46
N ARG A 217 -21.98 24.22 -3.48
CA ARG A 217 -22.64 24.91 -2.34
C ARG A 217 -22.47 24.09 -1.06
N ASP A 218 -22.23 24.77 0.06
CA ASP A 218 -21.99 24.22 1.41
C ASP A 218 -22.66 22.85 1.64
N GLY A 219 -21.84 21.79 1.69
CA GLY A 219 -22.32 20.42 1.77
C GLY A 219 -21.19 19.38 1.76
N VAL A 220 -21.59 18.10 1.79
CA VAL A 220 -20.73 16.90 1.91
C VAL A 220 -19.75 16.73 0.73
N ALA A 221 -19.98 17.41 -0.39
CA ALA A 221 -19.16 17.34 -1.61
C ALA A 221 -18.32 18.62 -1.82
N SER A 222 -17.75 19.18 -0.75
CA SER A 222 -16.78 20.28 -0.82
C SER A 222 -15.34 19.74 -0.80
N VAL A 223 -14.35 20.58 -1.14
CA VAL A 223 -12.92 20.28 -0.98
C VAL A 223 -12.60 19.81 0.45
N SER A 224 -13.26 20.40 1.45
CA SER A 224 -13.07 20.04 2.86
C SER A 224 -13.41 18.59 3.19
N SER A 225 -14.24 17.92 2.37
CA SER A 225 -14.60 16.51 2.55
C SER A 225 -13.42 15.55 2.32
N ALA A 226 -12.38 15.98 1.60
CA ALA A 226 -11.18 15.19 1.32
C ALA A 226 -10.12 15.30 2.44
N LEU A 227 -10.16 16.35 3.28
CA LEU A 227 -9.14 16.61 4.31
C LEU A 227 -8.91 15.42 5.27
N PRO A 228 -9.96 14.74 5.79
CA PRO A 228 -9.74 13.59 6.68
C PRO A 228 -9.05 12.41 5.99
N ILE A 229 -9.15 12.32 4.65
CA ILE A 229 -8.50 11.27 3.86
C ILE A 229 -7.02 11.59 3.69
N LEU A 230 -6.70 12.85 3.39
CA LEU A 230 -5.32 13.32 3.23
C LEU A 230 -4.56 13.25 4.56
N GLU A 231 -5.20 13.63 5.68
CA GLU A 231 -4.63 13.42 7.02
C GLU A 231 -4.38 11.93 7.31
N ALA A 232 -5.35 11.06 7.02
CA ALA A 232 -5.15 9.61 7.18
C ALA A 232 -4.07 9.06 6.23
N GLY A 233 -3.91 9.65 5.04
CA GLY A 233 -2.81 9.37 4.11
C GLY A 233 -1.47 9.79 4.70
N TYR A 234 -1.41 10.95 5.35
CA TYR A 234 -0.22 11.44 6.03
C TYR A 234 0.15 10.55 7.23
N GLU A 235 -0.81 10.15 8.06
CA GLU A 235 -0.60 9.16 9.14
C GLU A 235 -0.07 7.83 8.59
N PHE A 236 -0.61 7.37 7.44
CA PHE A 236 -0.13 6.18 6.76
C PHE A 236 1.32 6.34 6.30
N SER A 237 1.68 7.48 5.70
CA SER A 237 3.06 7.80 5.31
C SER A 237 4.00 7.87 6.52
N ARG A 238 3.59 8.51 7.63
CA ARG A 238 4.35 8.53 8.88
C ARG A 238 4.56 7.15 9.48
N MET A 239 3.59 6.25 9.36
CA MET A 239 3.76 4.87 9.79
C MET A 239 4.78 4.10 8.94
N LEU A 240 4.90 4.43 7.65
CA LEU A 240 5.92 3.85 6.75
C LEU A 240 7.31 4.48 6.91
N HIS A 241 7.36 5.80 7.10
CA HIS A 241 8.57 6.63 6.97
C HIS A 241 9.01 7.35 8.23
N GLY A 242 8.22 7.34 9.30
CA GLY A 242 8.50 8.05 10.55
C GLY A 242 9.79 7.59 11.22
N SER A 243 10.29 8.41 12.15
CA SER A 243 11.56 8.19 12.88
C SER A 243 11.64 6.83 13.61
N ASN A 244 10.49 6.33 14.08
CA ASN A 244 10.37 5.05 14.78
C ASN A 244 10.14 3.85 13.84
N SER A 245 9.99 4.08 12.53
CA SER A 245 9.82 3.01 11.54
C SER A 245 11.16 2.31 11.36
N ALA A 246 11.36 1.19 12.04
CA ALA A 246 12.70 0.60 12.11
C ALA A 246 13.10 -0.07 10.78
N GLY A 247 14.39 0.05 10.45
CA GLY A 247 15.01 -0.61 9.30
C GLY A 247 15.50 0.33 8.20
N ASP A 248 16.33 -0.23 7.32
CA ASP A 248 16.98 0.48 6.21
C ASP A 248 16.16 0.44 4.91
N ALA A 249 14.85 0.26 5.05
CA ALA A 249 13.95 0.13 3.93
C ALA A 249 13.21 1.44 3.67
N PHE A 250 13.03 1.74 2.39
CA PHE A 250 12.31 2.90 1.90
C PHE A 250 11.05 2.42 1.17
N TYR A 251 9.88 2.89 1.57
CA TYR A 251 8.64 2.55 0.90
C TYR A 251 8.36 3.53 -0.26
N ARG A 252 7.82 3.02 -1.37
CA ARG A 252 7.25 3.84 -2.43
C ARG A 252 5.87 3.32 -2.76
N SER A 253 4.93 4.21 -2.97
CA SER A 253 3.64 3.85 -3.53
C SER A 253 3.65 3.95 -5.04
N PHE A 254 2.72 3.26 -5.68
CA PHE A 254 2.48 3.39 -7.11
C PHE A 254 1.00 3.24 -7.42
N VAL A 255 0.55 3.96 -8.44
CA VAL A 255 -0.76 3.83 -9.06
C VAL A 255 -0.53 3.44 -10.52
N PRO A 256 -1.02 2.27 -10.96
CA PRO A 256 -0.92 1.88 -12.36
C PRO A 256 -1.69 2.87 -13.26
N GLU A 257 -1.05 3.30 -14.35
CA GLU A 257 -1.66 4.20 -15.34
C GLU A 257 -2.96 3.62 -15.90
N LEU A 258 -3.94 4.48 -16.17
CA LEU A 258 -5.18 4.09 -16.83
C LEU A 258 -4.89 3.45 -18.20
N SER A 259 -5.66 2.43 -18.55
CA SER A 259 -5.53 1.67 -19.80
C SER A 259 -4.21 0.90 -19.99
N SER A 260 -3.29 0.94 -19.00
CA SER A 260 -2.07 0.14 -19.03
C SER A 260 -2.34 -1.36 -18.84
N ALA A 261 -1.37 -2.19 -19.23
CA ALA A 261 -1.46 -3.63 -19.09
C ALA A 261 -1.44 -4.05 -17.60
N LEU A 262 -2.22 -5.07 -17.25
CA LEU A 262 -2.20 -5.59 -15.88
C LEU A 262 -0.97 -6.47 -15.63
N TYR A 263 -0.13 -6.08 -14.68
CA TYR A 263 0.99 -6.89 -14.20
C TYR A 263 0.59 -7.68 -12.93
N PRO A 264 0.39 -9.01 -12.98
CA PRO A 264 -0.16 -9.79 -11.86
C PRO A 264 0.67 -9.76 -10.57
N ARG A 265 1.97 -9.45 -10.70
CA ARG A 265 2.90 -9.31 -9.56
C ARG A 265 2.70 -8.01 -8.78
N GLN A 266 2.23 -6.96 -9.45
CA GLN A 266 2.05 -5.63 -8.88
C GLN A 266 0.57 -5.29 -8.63
N ILE A 267 -0.35 -5.98 -9.31
CA ILE A 267 -1.77 -5.63 -9.31
C ILE A 267 -2.63 -6.78 -8.80
N GLU A 268 -3.63 -6.43 -8.00
CA GLU A 268 -4.71 -7.29 -7.55
C GLU A 268 -6.05 -6.79 -8.11
N LEU A 269 -6.70 -7.64 -8.91
CA LEU A 269 -8.03 -7.34 -9.44
C LEU A 269 -9.11 -7.59 -8.40
N ILE A 270 -9.83 -6.54 -7.99
CA ILE A 270 -10.98 -6.64 -7.07
C ILE A 270 -12.23 -7.12 -7.80
N LYS A 271 -12.39 -6.75 -9.08
CA LYS A 271 -13.45 -7.25 -9.95
C LYS A 271 -12.83 -7.78 -11.24
N ARG A 272 -13.02 -9.07 -11.51
CA ARG A 272 -12.62 -9.71 -12.77
C ARG A 272 -13.68 -9.40 -13.83
N CYS A 273 -13.27 -9.21 -15.08
CA CYS A 273 -14.21 -9.11 -16.19
C CYS A 273 -14.16 -10.37 -17.06
N MET A 274 -15.23 -10.57 -17.83
CA MET A 274 -15.38 -11.71 -18.73
C MET A 274 -14.34 -11.77 -19.85
N LYS A 275 -13.61 -10.68 -20.14
CA LYS A 275 -12.55 -10.65 -21.16
C LYS A 275 -11.32 -11.44 -20.73
N SER A 276 -10.93 -11.32 -19.45
CA SER A 276 -9.92 -12.15 -18.79
C SER A 276 -10.17 -13.64 -19.00
N GLU A 277 -11.44 -14.06 -18.88
CA GLU A 277 -11.85 -15.47 -19.05
C GLU A 277 -11.75 -15.95 -20.50
N ARG A 278 -11.67 -15.03 -21.47
CA ARG A 278 -11.51 -15.33 -22.91
C ARG A 278 -10.05 -15.24 -23.38
N GLY A 279 -9.11 -14.97 -22.47
CA GLY A 279 -7.69 -14.84 -22.81
C GLY A 279 -7.31 -13.51 -23.45
N GLU A 280 -8.18 -12.50 -23.40
CA GLU A 280 -7.87 -11.14 -23.84
C GLU A 280 -7.03 -10.40 -22.78
N LEU A 281 -6.16 -9.48 -23.21
CA LEU A 281 -5.38 -8.65 -22.29
C LEU A 281 -6.30 -7.69 -21.54
N ASP A 282 -6.38 -7.86 -20.23
CA ASP A 282 -7.05 -6.91 -19.36
C ASP A 282 -6.21 -5.63 -19.21
N LYS A 283 -6.91 -4.50 -19.10
CA LYS A 283 -6.34 -3.17 -18.88
C LYS A 283 -6.81 -2.58 -17.56
N VAL A 284 -5.97 -1.71 -16.98
CA VAL A 284 -6.32 -0.93 -15.79
C VAL A 284 -7.50 0.00 -16.11
N GLY A 285 -8.60 -0.14 -15.40
CA GLY A 285 -9.75 0.76 -15.52
C GLY A 285 -9.74 1.86 -14.46
N ALA A 286 -9.45 1.51 -13.22
CA ALA A 286 -9.28 2.43 -12.11
C ALA A 286 -8.54 1.75 -10.95
N THR A 287 -7.81 2.55 -10.18
CA THR A 287 -7.07 2.11 -9.01
C THR A 287 -7.90 2.47 -7.79
N ILE A 288 -8.17 1.47 -6.98
CA ILE A 288 -9.05 1.58 -5.83
C ILE A 288 -8.23 1.88 -4.57
N PHE A 289 -6.99 1.41 -4.55
CA PHE A 289 -6.01 1.68 -3.52
C PHE A 289 -4.60 1.50 -4.11
N PRO A 290 -3.64 2.39 -3.79
CA PRO A 290 -2.30 2.34 -4.38
C PRO A 290 -1.54 1.07 -3.96
N GLY A 291 -0.64 0.62 -4.82
CA GLY A 291 0.33 -0.43 -4.50
C GLY A 291 1.46 0.13 -3.64
N LEU A 292 2.18 -0.75 -2.96
CA LEU A 292 3.29 -0.39 -2.09
C LEU A 292 4.49 -1.30 -2.37
N VAL A 293 5.64 -0.68 -2.58
CA VAL A 293 6.93 -1.33 -2.80
C VAL A 293 7.86 -0.96 -1.66
N LYS A 294 8.55 -1.97 -1.12
CA LYS A 294 9.66 -1.81 -0.21
C LYS A 294 10.96 -1.85 -1.02
N VAL A 295 11.66 -0.74 -1.06
CA VAL A 295 12.98 -0.60 -1.65
C VAL A 295 14.02 -0.88 -0.56
N SER A 296 14.88 -1.86 -0.81
CA SER A 296 15.93 -2.29 0.09
C SER A 296 17.26 -2.41 -0.65
N ARG A 297 18.36 -2.34 0.08
CA ARG A 297 19.70 -2.51 -0.49
C ARG A 297 19.84 -3.92 -1.09
N GLY A 298 20.37 -4.00 -2.31
CA GLY A 298 20.70 -5.27 -2.92
C GLY A 298 21.84 -6.01 -2.21
N PRO A 299 21.93 -7.35 -2.37
CA PRO A 299 22.99 -8.14 -1.75
C PRO A 299 24.39 -7.67 -2.19
N VAL A 300 25.33 -7.61 -1.27
CA VAL A 300 26.72 -7.24 -1.60
C VAL A 300 27.36 -8.38 -2.39
N THR A 301 27.88 -8.08 -3.58
CA THR A 301 28.57 -9.10 -4.40
C THR A 301 29.93 -9.47 -3.80
N PRO A 302 30.46 -10.67 -4.08
CA PRO A 302 31.83 -11.05 -3.73
C PRO A 302 32.80 -10.10 -4.46
N GLY A 303 33.27 -9.06 -3.76
CA GLY A 303 33.98 -7.92 -4.36
C GLY A 303 33.60 -6.57 -3.74
N GLY A 304 32.58 -6.52 -2.87
CA GLY A 304 32.22 -5.32 -2.11
C GLY A 304 31.43 -4.28 -2.92
N GLN A 305 31.16 -4.54 -4.19
CA GLN A 305 30.31 -3.69 -5.03
C GLN A 305 28.83 -3.87 -4.60
N PRO A 306 28.12 -2.80 -4.22
CA PRO A 306 26.70 -2.86 -3.94
C PRO A 306 25.95 -3.21 -5.23
N THR A 307 25.03 -4.17 -5.16
CA THR A 307 24.12 -4.46 -6.27
C THR A 307 22.97 -3.46 -6.30
N GLU A 308 22.28 -3.41 -7.44
CA GLU A 308 21.08 -2.61 -7.64
C GLU A 308 20.05 -2.83 -6.54
N ASN A 309 19.28 -1.77 -6.21
CA ASN A 309 18.29 -1.81 -5.15
C ASN A 309 17.23 -2.89 -5.44
N VAL A 310 16.88 -3.67 -4.42
CA VAL A 310 15.83 -4.69 -4.51
C VAL A 310 14.49 -4.05 -4.16
N GLN A 311 13.58 -4.08 -5.13
CA GLN A 311 12.19 -3.64 -4.98
C GLN A 311 11.29 -4.85 -4.71
N THR A 312 10.68 -4.88 -3.52
CA THR A 312 9.74 -5.93 -3.13
C THR A 312 8.34 -5.34 -3.03
N VAL A 313 7.39 -5.85 -3.82
CA VAL A 313 5.98 -5.47 -3.68
C VAL A 313 5.45 -6.03 -2.36
N VAL A 314 5.19 -5.15 -1.39
CA VAL A 314 4.64 -5.52 -0.07
C VAL A 314 3.11 -5.43 -0.04
N ARG A 315 2.54 -4.65 -0.96
CA ARG A 315 1.10 -4.62 -1.23
C ARG A 315 0.87 -4.38 -2.71
N ARG A 316 0.04 -5.20 -3.34
CA ARG A 316 -0.37 -4.98 -4.74
C ARG A 316 -1.36 -3.83 -4.82
N ALA A 317 -1.28 -3.06 -5.90
CA ALA A 317 -2.29 -2.06 -6.21
C ALA A 317 -3.63 -2.76 -6.45
N GLN A 318 -4.68 -2.27 -5.83
CA GLN A 318 -6.01 -2.82 -6.00
C GLN A 318 -6.69 -2.13 -7.17
N VAL A 319 -7.08 -2.89 -8.19
CA VAL A 319 -7.54 -2.33 -9.47
C VAL A 319 -8.89 -2.94 -9.88
N VAL A 320 -9.71 -2.12 -10.53
CA VAL A 320 -10.86 -2.56 -11.31
C VAL A 320 -10.46 -2.48 -12.78
N CYS A 321 -10.68 -3.54 -13.54
CA CYS A 321 -10.35 -3.56 -14.96
C CYS A 321 -11.31 -2.69 -15.79
N GLU A 322 -10.80 -2.15 -16.89
CA GLU A 322 -11.53 -1.24 -17.79
C GLU A 322 -12.84 -1.87 -18.30
N CYS A 323 -12.78 -3.14 -18.70
CA CYS A 323 -13.94 -3.92 -19.13
C CYS A 323 -15.03 -4.05 -18.05
N ALA A 324 -14.68 -4.19 -16.77
CA ALA A 324 -15.67 -4.25 -15.70
C ALA A 324 -16.34 -2.89 -15.47
N LEU A 325 -15.60 -1.79 -15.64
CA LEU A 325 -16.16 -0.44 -15.59
C LEU A 325 -17.12 -0.18 -16.76
N SER A 326 -16.74 -0.62 -17.97
CA SER A 326 -17.55 -0.46 -19.18
C SER A 326 -18.76 -1.40 -19.23
N ALA A 327 -18.67 -2.61 -18.66
CA ALA A 327 -19.79 -3.56 -18.63
C ALA A 327 -20.98 -3.06 -17.81
N ALA A 328 -20.77 -2.20 -16.79
CA ALA A 328 -21.85 -1.59 -16.04
C ALA A 328 -22.65 -0.54 -16.83
N ASN A 329 -22.17 -0.11 -18.01
CA ASN A 329 -22.96 0.72 -18.92
C ASN A 329 -23.98 -0.11 -19.72
N VAL A 330 -23.81 -1.42 -19.79
CA VAL A 330 -24.78 -2.32 -20.40
C VAL A 330 -25.72 -2.78 -19.29
N ALA A 331 -26.82 -2.06 -19.10
CA ALA A 331 -27.95 -2.64 -18.37
C ALA A 331 -28.23 -4.03 -18.94
N PRO A 332 -28.53 -5.06 -18.12
CA PRO A 332 -28.93 -6.34 -18.66
C PRO A 332 -30.11 -6.06 -19.58
N SER A 333 -29.95 -6.31 -20.89
CA SER A 333 -31.10 -6.33 -21.77
C SER A 333 -32.01 -7.37 -21.13
N VAL A 334 -33.21 -6.94 -20.75
CA VAL A 334 -34.27 -7.85 -20.36
C VAL A 334 -34.69 -8.53 -21.65
N ASN A 335 -33.84 -9.40 -22.19
CA ASN A 335 -34.28 -10.52 -23.01
C ASN A 335 -34.85 -11.57 -22.05
N GLY A 336 -35.85 -11.14 -21.28
CA GLY A 336 -36.89 -12.01 -20.81
C GLY A 336 -37.67 -12.39 -22.05
N SER A 337 -37.34 -13.54 -22.61
CA SER A 337 -38.32 -14.38 -23.26
C SER A 337 -39.59 -14.35 -22.41
N SER A 338 -40.60 -13.59 -22.88
CA SER A 338 -41.92 -13.63 -22.29
C SER A 338 -42.37 -15.10 -22.28
N PRO A 339 -42.77 -15.67 -21.13
CA PRO A 339 -43.55 -16.89 -21.20
C PRO A 339 -44.82 -16.55 -21.95
N ALA A 340 -45.07 -17.27 -23.04
CA ALA A 340 -46.26 -17.12 -23.86
C ALA A 340 -47.51 -17.10 -22.96
N SER A 341 -48.28 -16.02 -23.02
CA SER A 341 -49.66 -16.01 -22.56
C SER A 341 -50.45 -17.05 -23.37
N PRO A 342 -51.19 -17.98 -22.73
CA PRO A 342 -52.14 -18.81 -23.46
C PRO A 342 -53.29 -17.94 -23.94
N GLY A 343 -53.53 -17.95 -25.27
CA GLY A 343 -54.63 -17.25 -25.91
C GLY A 343 -56.01 -17.76 -25.45
N PRO A 344 -57.07 -16.98 -25.68
CA PRO A 344 -58.40 -17.27 -25.18
C PRO A 344 -59.02 -18.47 -25.91
N HIS A 345 -59.65 -19.35 -25.14
CA HIS A 345 -60.46 -20.46 -25.64
C HIS A 345 -61.67 -19.95 -26.44
N GLU A 346 -61.67 -20.18 -27.76
CA GLU A 346 -62.88 -20.17 -28.58
C GLU A 346 -63.65 -21.47 -28.35
N TYR A 347 -64.80 -21.38 -27.68
CA TYR A 347 -65.80 -22.44 -27.65
C TYR A 347 -66.61 -22.39 -28.95
N THR A 348 -66.37 -23.31 -29.87
CA THR A 348 -67.25 -23.59 -31.00
C THR A 348 -68.26 -24.68 -30.60
N TYR A 349 -69.51 -24.28 -30.42
CA TYR A 349 -70.67 -25.17 -30.35
C TYR A 349 -71.02 -25.66 -31.76
N SER A 350 -71.16 -26.98 -31.95
CA SER A 350 -71.89 -27.54 -33.10
C SER A 350 -73.09 -28.35 -32.59
N PRO A 351 -74.28 -28.17 -33.20
CA PRO A 351 -75.52 -28.79 -32.73
C PRO A 351 -75.67 -30.22 -33.29
N VAL A 352 -76.19 -31.11 -32.45
CA VAL A 352 -76.76 -32.40 -32.90
C VAL A 352 -78.28 -32.26 -32.79
N SER A 353 -78.96 -32.31 -33.93
CA SER A 353 -80.41 -32.39 -34.04
C SER A 353 -80.87 -33.83 -33.79
N TYR A 354 -82.05 -33.98 -33.17
CA TYR A 354 -82.98 -35.07 -33.45
C TYR A 354 -84.03 -34.58 -34.44
#